data_AF-A0A661SR74-F1
#
_entry.id   AF-A0A661SR74-F1
#
_cell.length_a   1.000
_cell.length_b   1.000
_cell.length_c   1.000
_cell.angle_alpha   90.00
_cell.angle_beta   90.00
_cell.angle_gamma   90.00
#
_symmetry.space_group_name_H-M   'P 1'
#
loop_
_entity.id
_entity.type
_entity.pdbx_description
1 polymer ?
#
loop_
_entity_poly.entity_id
_entity_poly.type
_entity_poly.pdbx_seq_one_letter_code
_entity_poly.pdbx_strand_id
1 'polypeptide(L)'
;DFDEQTRSLNQFCELDEDNIRLKNIETLINFHHARDRKTGVSKEGHIFNYEAVSPNQTFSGEILGSETDLQNLANACEKKEWTSYIGRSRNAQYGKIRFGFMDETPIPCQEPEIEWDEEEISLTFLSNTIIYNDSGFSTTDVGVLENLLSVEITKTFIRKSEVENFVSVWRLKKPSETCFLAGSAFLLDISESDKTRLLEFQKTGIGERTHEGFGRCRFGWQIKENLDKYEDKPSALEKPEGPVPDKAREILRALIINSIKKQVVLTALDEQRVFKKIPSNSLIGRLEAIIKNKSQAEFAKALSQLKKSAKDKLERCTNKDQTLREFLTEKKVPTQSILNSPRNGNLIKLCGEIDYAPGSNDGLASKLYQRYFSAFFSSMRKRAKMEKEGQ
;
A
#
# COMPACT_ATOMS: atom_id res chain seq x y z
N ASP A 1 -17.23 29.51 -10.66
CA ASP A 1 -16.66 28.51 -11.57
C ASP A 1 -15.69 27.59 -10.85
N PHE A 2 -16.08 26.34 -10.62
CA PHE A 2 -15.16 25.27 -10.19
C PHE A 2 -15.32 24.11 -11.17
N ASP A 3 -14.84 24.31 -12.39
CA ASP A 3 -14.84 23.29 -13.46
C ASP A 3 -13.62 22.36 -13.40
N GLU A 4 -12.65 22.62 -12.51
CA GLU A 4 -11.50 21.74 -12.35
C GLU A 4 -11.73 20.67 -11.28
N GLN A 5 -11.85 19.42 -11.75
CA GLN A 5 -11.91 18.26 -10.88
C GLN A 5 -10.56 18.05 -10.19
N THR A 6 -10.49 18.40 -8.91
CA THR A 6 -9.33 18.15 -8.05
C THR A 6 -9.06 16.64 -7.86
N ARG A 7 -7.79 16.28 -7.62
CA ARG A 7 -7.38 14.90 -7.31
C ARG A 7 -6.86 14.82 -5.88
N SER A 8 -7.39 13.87 -5.11
CA SER A 8 -6.88 13.57 -3.77
C SER A 8 -5.47 12.98 -3.84
N LEU A 9 -4.58 13.47 -2.98
CA LEU A 9 -3.24 12.90 -2.80
C LEU A 9 -3.27 11.59 -2.02
N ASN A 10 -4.26 11.37 -1.15
CA ASN A 10 -4.41 10.18 -0.28
C ASN A 10 -3.19 9.89 0.62
N GLN A 11 -2.49 10.93 1.07
CA GLN A 11 -1.32 10.84 1.96
C GLN A 11 -1.48 11.86 3.08
N PHE A 12 -0.73 11.69 4.18
CA PHE A 12 -0.54 12.79 5.13
C PHE A 12 0.36 13.84 4.47
N CYS A 13 0.18 15.10 4.85
CA CYS A 13 1.04 16.18 4.44
C CYS A 13 1.50 17.02 5.61
N GLU A 14 2.70 17.54 5.47
CA GLU A 14 3.24 18.65 6.23
C GLU A 14 3.36 19.83 5.24
N LEU A 15 2.87 20.99 5.63
CA LEU A 15 3.03 22.22 4.87
C LEU A 15 4.07 23.09 5.58
N ASP A 16 5.05 23.51 4.80
CA ASP A 16 6.01 24.57 5.08
C ASP A 16 5.76 25.70 4.07
N GLU A 17 6.16 26.94 4.37
CA GLU A 17 5.73 28.17 3.68
C GLU A 17 5.54 28.01 2.16
N ASP A 18 6.55 27.45 1.48
CA ASP A 18 6.55 27.22 0.03
C ASP A 18 6.41 25.73 -0.36
N ASN A 19 6.44 24.80 0.58
CA ASN A 19 6.59 23.36 0.30
C ASN A 19 5.47 22.49 0.88
N ILE A 20 5.06 21.49 0.11
CA ILE A 20 4.25 20.37 0.60
C ILE A 20 5.11 19.10 0.66
N ARG A 21 5.25 18.55 1.86
CA ARG A 21 5.91 17.27 2.10
C ARG A 21 4.87 16.19 2.32
N LEU A 22 4.92 15.13 1.52
CA LEU A 22 3.96 14.02 1.60
C LEU A 22 4.54 12.83 2.36
N LYS A 23 3.75 12.28 3.28
CA LYS A 23 4.11 11.09 4.05
C LYS A 23 3.03 10.02 3.95
N ASN A 24 3.46 8.83 3.55
CA ASN A 24 2.62 7.64 3.61
C ASN A 24 2.84 6.86 4.90
N ILE A 25 1.75 6.27 5.39
CA ILE A 25 1.81 5.19 6.36
C ILE A 25 2.08 3.90 5.58
N GLU A 26 3.15 3.21 5.94
CA GLU A 26 3.44 1.90 5.38
C GLU A 26 2.48 0.86 5.96
N THR A 27 1.88 0.04 5.11
CA THR A 27 1.00 -1.05 5.53
C THR A 27 1.53 -2.41 5.04
N LEU A 28 1.14 -3.46 5.75
CA LEU A 28 1.40 -4.84 5.37
C LEU A 28 0.10 -5.64 5.43
N ILE A 29 -0.04 -6.59 4.50
CA ILE A 29 -1.20 -7.47 4.42
C ILE A 29 -0.80 -8.82 5.00
N ASN A 30 -1.55 -9.26 6.01
CA ASN A 30 -1.39 -10.58 6.59
C ASN A 30 -2.59 -11.46 6.27
N PHE A 31 -2.26 -12.66 5.83
CA PHE A 31 -3.23 -13.69 5.50
C PHE A 31 -3.45 -14.60 6.71
N HIS A 32 -4.70 -14.69 7.17
CA HIS A 32 -5.08 -15.60 8.25
C HIS A 32 -6.04 -16.68 7.74
N HIS A 33 -5.71 -17.93 8.03
CA HIS A 33 -6.58 -19.09 7.83
C HIS A 33 -6.86 -19.77 9.17
N ALA A 34 -8.14 -19.89 9.54
CA ALA A 34 -8.53 -20.64 10.73
C ALA A 34 -8.42 -22.14 10.46
N ARG A 35 -7.51 -22.83 11.15
CA ARG A 35 -7.39 -24.30 11.09
C ARG A 35 -8.18 -24.94 12.21
N ASP A 36 -8.91 -26.01 11.90
CA ASP A 36 -9.49 -26.86 12.93
C ASP A 36 -8.36 -27.65 13.63
N ARG A 37 -8.17 -27.42 14.93
CA ARG A 37 -7.10 -28.04 15.73
C ARG A 37 -7.20 -29.57 15.78
N LYS A 38 -8.38 -30.17 15.53
CA LYS A 38 -8.56 -31.63 15.58
C LYS A 38 -8.30 -32.32 14.24
N THR A 39 -8.62 -31.68 13.12
CA THR A 39 -8.56 -32.33 11.79
C THR A 39 -7.45 -31.79 10.91
N GLY A 40 -6.86 -30.63 11.23
CA GLY A 40 -5.80 -30.01 10.43
C GLY A 40 -6.27 -29.46 9.08
N VAL A 41 -7.56 -29.58 8.77
CA VAL A 41 -8.19 -29.07 7.54
C VAL A 41 -8.68 -27.64 7.78
N SER A 42 -8.49 -26.78 6.77
CA SER A 42 -9.05 -25.41 6.79
C SER A 42 -10.57 -25.51 6.70
N LYS A 43 -11.31 -24.91 7.63
CA LYS A 43 -12.77 -24.79 7.49
C LYS A 43 -13.07 -23.89 6.30
N GLU A 44 -14.01 -24.31 5.46
CA GLU A 44 -14.49 -23.56 4.30
C GLU A 44 -15.03 -22.19 4.77
N GLY A 45 -14.64 -21.09 4.10
CA GLY A 45 -15.14 -19.74 4.38
C GLY A 45 -14.39 -18.89 5.41
N HIS A 46 -13.29 -19.37 6.02
CA HIS A 46 -12.52 -18.61 7.03
C HIS A 46 -11.16 -18.11 6.53
N ILE A 47 -11.18 -17.41 5.39
CA ILE A 47 -10.02 -16.65 4.90
C ILE A 47 -10.31 -15.17 5.17
N PHE A 48 -9.48 -14.54 5.99
CA PHE A 48 -9.55 -13.10 6.23
C PHE A 48 -8.16 -12.49 6.01
N ASN A 49 -8.15 -11.32 5.37
CA ASN A 49 -6.96 -10.51 5.23
C ASN A 49 -7.04 -9.33 6.21
N TYR A 50 -5.98 -9.12 6.98
CA TYR A 50 -5.80 -7.90 7.74
C TYR A 50 -4.74 -7.06 7.06
N GLU A 51 -5.12 -5.84 6.69
CA GLU A 51 -4.15 -4.78 6.42
C GLU A 51 -3.83 -4.09 7.74
N ALA A 52 -2.54 -4.04 8.09
CA ALA A 52 -2.06 -3.46 9.32
C ALA A 52 -0.95 -2.45 9.04
N VAL A 53 -0.83 -1.44 9.89
CA VAL A 53 0.31 -0.52 9.89
C VAL A 53 1.60 -1.31 10.12
N SER A 54 2.59 -1.13 9.26
CA SER A 54 3.88 -1.80 9.34
C SER A 54 4.64 -1.44 10.63
N PRO A 55 5.42 -2.36 11.22
CA PRO A 55 6.25 -2.08 12.39
C PRO A 55 7.25 -0.94 12.17
N ASN A 56 7.77 -0.40 13.28
CA ASN A 56 8.81 0.65 13.31
C ASN A 56 8.38 2.00 12.73
N GLN A 57 7.09 2.28 12.74
CA GLN A 57 6.54 3.61 12.48
C GLN A 57 6.22 4.30 13.80
N THR A 58 6.53 5.59 13.87
CA THR A 58 6.29 6.43 15.04
C THR A 58 5.14 7.38 14.76
N PHE A 59 4.21 7.46 15.70
CA PHE A 59 3.14 8.45 15.72
C PHE A 59 3.32 9.25 17.01
N SER A 60 3.36 10.57 16.89
CA SER A 60 3.41 11.49 18.00
C SER A 60 2.18 12.38 17.98
N GLY A 61 1.89 12.99 19.12
CA GLY A 61 0.81 13.93 19.31
C GLY A 61 0.94 14.55 20.69
N GLU A 62 0.07 15.50 20.97
CA GLU A 62 0.14 16.32 22.18
C GLU A 62 -1.12 16.12 23.02
N ILE A 63 -0.96 16.26 24.34
CA ILE A 63 -2.07 16.29 25.29
C ILE A 63 -2.08 17.68 25.89
N LEU A 64 -3.15 18.42 25.65
CA LEU A 64 -3.34 19.76 26.20
C LEU A 64 -4.19 19.68 27.46
N GLY A 65 -3.82 20.49 28.45
CA GLY A 65 -4.50 20.54 29.74
C GLY A 65 -3.87 21.57 30.65
N SER A 66 -4.42 21.72 31.85
CA SER A 66 -3.78 22.53 32.87
C SER A 66 -2.43 21.91 33.27
N GLU A 67 -1.46 22.74 33.64
CA GLU A 67 -0.15 22.27 34.10
C GLU A 67 -0.29 21.26 35.25
N THR A 68 -1.22 21.51 36.17
CA THR A 68 -1.50 20.62 37.29
C THR A 68 -2.02 19.26 36.84
N ASP A 69 -2.97 19.23 35.90
CA ASP A 69 -3.54 17.97 35.40
C ASP A 69 -2.52 17.16 34.60
N LEU A 70 -1.72 17.83 33.76
CA LEU A 70 -0.67 17.20 32.99
C LEU A 70 0.44 16.65 33.90
N GLN A 71 0.81 17.38 34.96
CA GLN A 71 1.78 16.89 35.94
C GLN A 71 1.22 15.69 36.71
N ASN A 72 -0.05 15.72 37.10
CA ASN A 72 -0.72 14.59 37.75
C ASN A 72 -0.79 13.36 36.83
N LEU A 73 -1.08 13.55 35.53
CA LEU A 73 -1.06 12.49 34.53
C LEU A 73 0.33 11.87 34.41
N ALA A 74 1.37 12.70 34.27
CA ALA A 74 2.75 12.26 34.16
C ALA A 74 3.17 11.45 35.41
N ASN A 75 2.82 11.93 36.61
CA ASN A 75 3.12 11.26 37.88
C ASN A 75 2.36 9.94 38.05
N ALA A 76 1.12 9.85 37.55
CA ALA A 76 0.32 8.63 37.60
C ALA A 76 0.87 7.54 36.66
N CYS A 77 1.57 7.93 35.59
CA CYS A 77 2.28 7.00 34.73
C CYS A 77 3.63 6.61 35.37
N GLU A 78 3.62 5.52 36.14
CA GLU A 78 4.82 4.99 36.85
C GLU A 78 6.07 4.77 35.97
N LYS A 79 5.90 4.69 34.64
CA LYS A 79 6.98 4.48 33.67
C LYS A 79 6.92 5.51 32.56
N LYS A 80 8.07 6.11 32.22
CA LYS A 80 8.22 7.01 31.06
C LYS A 80 7.91 6.31 29.74
N GLU A 81 8.24 5.02 29.64
CA GLU A 81 7.94 4.20 28.47
C GLU A 81 7.40 2.83 28.90
N TRP A 82 6.44 2.30 28.15
CA TRP A 82 5.95 0.94 28.34
C TRP A 82 5.48 0.30 27.04
N THR A 83 5.38 -1.03 27.06
CA THR A 83 4.75 -1.77 25.97
C THR A 83 3.24 -1.80 26.19
N SER A 84 2.49 -1.39 25.17
CA SER A 84 1.03 -1.42 25.17
C SER A 84 0.50 -2.02 23.87
N TYR A 85 -0.82 -2.11 23.76
CA TYR A 85 -1.50 -2.51 22.53
C TYR A 85 -2.59 -1.49 22.18
N ILE A 86 -2.62 -1.04 20.93
CA ILE A 86 -3.62 -0.12 20.39
C ILE A 86 -4.32 -0.73 19.17
N GLY A 87 -5.58 -0.35 18.95
CA GLY A 87 -6.36 -0.81 17.80
C GLY A 87 -7.06 -2.18 18.01
N ARG A 88 -7.49 -2.77 16.89
CA ARG A 88 -8.27 -4.02 16.87
C ARG A 88 -7.37 -5.25 16.84
N SER A 89 -7.94 -6.42 17.16
CA SER A 89 -7.25 -7.72 17.05
C SER A 89 -5.96 -7.85 17.87
N ARG A 90 -5.94 -7.26 19.08
CA ARG A 90 -4.81 -7.28 20.04
C ARG A 90 -4.29 -8.69 20.37
N ASN A 91 -5.16 -9.70 20.28
CA ASN A 91 -4.83 -11.11 20.56
C ASN A 91 -4.23 -11.85 19.34
N ALA A 92 -4.17 -11.21 18.17
CA ALA A 92 -3.70 -11.81 16.91
C ALA A 92 -2.38 -11.20 16.40
N GLN A 93 -1.50 -10.80 17.32
CA GLN A 93 -0.17 -10.22 17.04
C GLN A 93 -0.17 -8.79 16.45
N TYR A 94 -1.32 -8.10 16.45
CA TYR A 94 -1.43 -6.71 15.98
C TYR A 94 -1.42 -5.70 17.11
N GLY A 95 -1.05 -4.46 16.74
CA GLY A 95 -1.26 -3.30 17.60
C GLY A 95 -0.26 -3.17 18.74
N LYS A 96 0.76 -4.03 18.83
CA LYS A 96 1.83 -3.90 19.83
C LYS A 96 2.62 -2.63 19.55
N ILE A 97 2.67 -1.74 20.55
CA ILE A 97 3.38 -0.47 20.47
C ILE A 97 4.32 -0.30 21.66
N ARG A 98 5.32 0.55 21.47
CA ARG A 98 6.00 1.22 22.57
C ARG A 98 5.36 2.59 22.71
N PHE A 99 4.81 2.88 23.88
CA PHE A 99 4.28 4.20 24.21
C PHE A 99 5.26 4.88 25.16
N GLY A 100 5.46 6.18 25.01
CA GLY A 100 6.22 6.98 25.94
C GLY A 100 5.94 8.46 25.78
N PHE A 101 6.22 9.22 26.84
CA PHE A 101 6.22 10.68 26.79
C PHE A 101 7.56 11.17 26.23
N MET A 102 7.50 12.12 25.29
CA MET A 102 8.71 12.73 24.71
C MET A 102 9.34 13.74 25.68
N ASP A 103 8.50 14.52 26.37
CA ASP A 103 8.91 15.50 27.36
C ASP A 103 8.76 14.96 28.79
N GLU A 104 9.67 15.35 29.68
CA GLU A 104 9.67 14.87 31.07
C GLU A 104 8.67 15.60 31.96
N THR A 105 8.29 16.81 31.56
CA THR A 105 7.37 17.70 32.28
C THR A 105 6.46 18.39 31.29
N PRO A 106 5.27 18.86 31.72
CA PRO A 106 4.42 19.70 30.89
C PRO A 106 5.21 20.89 30.35
N ILE A 107 5.08 21.16 29.05
CA ILE A 107 5.68 22.32 28.40
C ILE A 107 4.58 23.32 28.02
N PRO A 108 4.87 24.63 27.97
CA PRO A 108 3.93 25.60 27.44
C PRO A 108 3.53 25.23 26.01
N CYS A 109 2.22 25.26 25.75
CA CYS A 109 1.68 25.03 24.42
C CYS A 109 2.20 26.12 23.46
N GLN A 110 2.93 25.71 22.43
CA GLN A 110 3.42 26.58 21.37
C GLN A 110 2.51 26.40 20.16
N GLU A 111 1.49 27.26 20.04
CA GLU A 111 0.73 27.35 18.81
C GLU A 111 1.54 28.14 17.78
N PRO A 112 1.56 27.71 16.51
CA PRO A 112 2.22 28.48 15.47
C PRO A 112 1.59 29.88 15.38
N GLU A 113 2.43 30.89 15.17
CA GLU A 113 1.94 32.24 14.90
C GLU A 113 1.08 32.22 13.63
N ILE A 114 0.00 32.99 13.67
CA ILE A 114 -0.91 33.13 12.55
C ILE A 114 -0.59 34.45 11.87
N GLU A 115 -0.19 34.39 10.62
CA GLU A 115 -0.16 35.56 9.76
C GLU A 115 -1.60 35.91 9.39
N TRP A 116 -2.11 36.97 10.00
CA TRP A 116 -3.47 37.44 9.73
C TRP A 116 -3.47 38.29 8.46
N ASP A 117 -4.25 37.87 7.47
CA ASP A 117 -4.80 38.81 6.52
C ASP A 117 -5.82 39.73 7.25
N GLU A 118 -6.06 40.91 6.68
CA GLU A 118 -7.09 41.81 7.17
C GLU A 118 -8.49 41.32 6.79
N GLU A 119 -8.64 40.59 5.66
CA GLU A 119 -9.95 40.24 5.09
C GLU A 119 -10.27 38.74 5.12
N GLU A 120 -9.35 37.84 4.73
CA GLU A 120 -9.65 36.41 4.61
C GLU A 120 -8.63 35.50 5.32
N ILE A 121 -9.07 34.34 5.81
CA ILE A 121 -8.14 33.34 6.35
C ILE A 121 -8.58 31.92 6.03
N SER A 122 -7.62 31.02 5.79
CA SER A 122 -7.92 29.61 5.65
C SER A 122 -8.14 28.96 7.02
N LEU A 123 -9.10 28.05 7.10
CA LEU A 123 -9.29 27.11 8.21
C LEU A 123 -9.14 25.69 7.68
N THR A 124 -8.29 24.88 8.31
CA THR A 124 -8.17 23.45 8.01
C THR A 124 -8.42 22.62 9.25
N PHE A 125 -9.29 21.61 9.16
CA PHE A 125 -9.44 20.62 10.21
C PHE A 125 -8.30 19.59 10.17
N LEU A 126 -7.54 19.49 11.26
CA LEU A 126 -6.44 18.53 11.43
C LEU A 126 -6.93 17.18 11.96
N SER A 127 -8.10 17.14 12.59
CA SER A 127 -8.79 15.91 12.98
C SER A 127 -10.26 15.95 12.57
N ASN A 128 -10.96 14.81 12.66
CA ASN A 128 -12.38 14.78 12.38
C ASN A 128 -13.11 15.75 13.32
N THR A 129 -14.08 16.49 12.79
CA THR A 129 -14.77 17.55 13.52
C THR A 129 -16.27 17.32 13.50
N ILE A 130 -16.87 17.20 14.68
CA ILE A 130 -18.29 16.98 14.89
C ILE A 130 -18.88 18.32 15.35
N ILE A 131 -19.95 18.76 14.69
CA ILE A 131 -20.72 19.94 15.10
C ILE A 131 -22.20 19.56 15.18
N TYR A 132 -22.94 20.22 16.05
CA TYR A 132 -24.38 20.06 16.18
C TYR A 132 -25.13 21.26 15.65
N ASN A 133 -26.26 21.01 15.00
CA ASN A 133 -27.24 22.05 14.73
C ASN A 133 -28.05 22.40 15.99
N ASP A 134 -28.94 23.39 15.89
CA ASP A 134 -29.78 23.86 17.01
C ASP A 134 -30.73 22.77 17.57
N SER A 135 -30.95 21.68 16.81
CA SER A 135 -31.75 20.53 17.24
C SER A 135 -30.90 19.43 17.91
N GLY A 136 -29.58 19.63 18.05
CA GLY A 136 -28.67 18.68 18.68
C GLY A 136 -28.23 17.51 17.80
N PHE A 137 -28.46 17.56 16.48
CA PHE A 137 -28.02 16.51 15.56
C PHE A 137 -26.66 16.85 14.94
N SER A 138 -25.80 15.84 14.79
CA SER A 138 -24.56 16.00 14.03
C SER A 138 -24.81 16.32 12.57
N THR A 139 -24.01 17.26 12.07
CA THR A 139 -24.14 17.77 10.71
C THR A 139 -22.79 18.15 10.12
N THR A 140 -22.74 18.24 8.79
CA THR A 140 -21.65 18.88 8.04
C THR A 140 -22.18 20.08 7.24
N ASP A 141 -23.23 20.72 7.73
CA ASP A 141 -23.79 21.93 7.13
C ASP A 141 -22.85 23.11 7.37
N VAL A 142 -22.51 23.83 6.30
CA VAL A 142 -21.59 24.96 6.34
C VAL A 142 -22.21 26.13 7.10
N GLY A 143 -23.52 26.36 7.00
CA GLY A 143 -24.18 27.46 7.71
C GLY A 143 -24.18 27.27 9.23
N VAL A 144 -24.18 26.01 9.69
CA VAL A 144 -24.02 25.72 11.13
C VAL A 144 -22.59 26.01 11.59
N LEU A 145 -21.59 25.74 10.74
CA LEU A 145 -20.19 26.07 11.02
C LEU A 145 -19.97 27.60 11.01
N GLU A 146 -20.55 28.32 10.05
CA GLU A 146 -20.55 29.79 9.99
C GLU A 146 -21.08 30.39 11.29
N ASN A 147 -22.25 29.94 11.75
CA ASN A 147 -22.84 30.39 13.00
C ASN A 147 -21.96 30.08 14.22
N LEU A 148 -21.38 28.87 14.28
CA LEU A 148 -20.50 28.43 15.37
C LEU A 148 -19.24 29.30 15.47
N LEU A 149 -18.66 29.64 14.33
CA LEU A 149 -17.46 30.46 14.23
C LEU A 149 -17.76 31.96 14.26
N SER A 150 -19.00 32.35 13.97
CA SER A 150 -19.43 33.74 13.77
C SER A 150 -18.65 34.43 12.65
N VAL A 151 -18.53 33.75 11.50
CA VAL A 151 -17.82 34.20 10.29
C VAL A 151 -18.59 33.77 9.03
N GLU A 152 -18.36 34.43 7.90
CA GLU A 152 -18.85 33.98 6.58
C GLU A 152 -17.82 33.04 5.94
N ILE A 153 -18.29 31.99 5.25
CA ILE A 153 -17.44 31.03 4.54
C ILE A 153 -17.59 31.24 3.03
N THR A 154 -16.55 31.79 2.40
CA THR A 154 -16.55 32.14 0.97
C THR A 154 -16.24 30.95 0.07
N LYS A 155 -15.43 29.99 0.53
CA LYS A 155 -15.06 28.78 -0.20
C LYS A 155 -14.94 27.57 0.71
N THR A 156 -15.23 26.39 0.15
CA THR A 156 -15.18 25.13 0.90
C THR A 156 -14.53 24.00 0.11
N PHE A 157 -13.75 23.18 0.80
CA PHE A 157 -13.27 21.90 0.33
C PHE A 157 -13.55 20.84 1.41
N ILE A 158 -14.67 20.13 1.27
CA ILE A 158 -15.20 19.28 2.34
C ILE A 158 -15.09 17.80 2.00
N ARG A 159 -14.61 17.03 2.97
CA ARG A 159 -14.85 15.59 3.05
C ARG A 159 -15.68 15.31 4.29
N LYS A 160 -16.68 14.44 4.16
CA LYS A 160 -17.56 14.05 5.28
C LYS A 160 -17.61 12.54 5.43
N SER A 161 -17.85 12.09 6.65
CA SER A 161 -18.07 10.70 7.00
C SER A 161 -18.89 10.61 8.27
N GLU A 162 -19.30 9.40 8.60
CA GLU A 162 -19.74 9.06 9.94
C GLU A 162 -18.57 8.53 10.77
N VAL A 163 -18.60 8.79 12.08
CA VAL A 163 -17.67 8.25 13.06
C VAL A 163 -18.41 7.52 14.16
N GLU A 164 -17.90 6.35 14.52
CA GLU A 164 -18.48 5.49 15.54
C GLU A 164 -17.36 4.90 16.40
N ASN A 165 -17.38 5.24 17.70
CA ASN A 165 -16.35 4.79 18.65
C ASN A 165 -16.87 3.62 19.49
N PHE A 166 -16.01 2.63 19.77
CA PHE A 166 -16.34 1.51 20.65
C PHE A 166 -15.87 1.78 22.08
N VAL A 167 -16.79 1.69 23.05
CA VAL A 167 -16.49 1.83 24.47
C VAL A 167 -16.17 0.45 25.05
N SER A 168 -14.90 0.21 25.37
CA SER A 168 -14.40 -1.09 25.83
C SER A 168 -15.03 -1.56 27.15
N VAL A 169 -15.27 -0.63 28.08
CA VAL A 169 -15.86 -0.91 29.40
C VAL A 169 -17.27 -1.46 29.26
N TRP A 170 -18.08 -0.89 28.36
CA TRP A 170 -19.47 -1.31 28.13
C TRP A 170 -19.62 -2.37 27.05
N ARG A 171 -18.56 -2.60 26.27
CA ARG A 171 -18.55 -3.46 25.08
C ARG A 171 -19.61 -3.08 24.05
N LEU A 172 -19.88 -1.78 23.92
CA LEU A 172 -20.89 -1.21 23.02
C LEU A 172 -20.30 -0.06 22.21
N LYS A 173 -20.93 0.21 21.06
CA LYS A 173 -20.62 1.36 20.21
C LYS A 173 -21.35 2.60 20.74
N LYS A 174 -20.68 3.75 20.67
CA LYS A 174 -21.35 5.07 20.77
C LYS A 174 -22.27 5.24 19.55
N PRO A 175 -23.32 6.08 19.64
CA PRO A 175 -24.08 6.51 18.47
C PRO A 175 -23.15 7.00 17.35
N SER A 176 -23.55 6.72 16.10
CA SER A 176 -22.85 7.20 14.91
C SER A 176 -23.09 8.70 14.78
N GLU A 177 -22.02 9.47 14.60
CA GLU A 177 -22.08 10.92 14.42
C GLU A 177 -21.57 11.31 13.03
N THR A 178 -22.28 12.20 12.34
CA THR A 178 -21.79 12.82 11.11
C THR A 178 -20.68 13.82 11.44
N CYS A 179 -19.60 13.84 10.65
CA CYS A 179 -18.47 14.71 10.89
C CYS A 179 -17.80 15.19 9.60
N PHE A 180 -17.18 16.37 9.68
CA PHE A 180 -16.14 16.77 8.74
C PHE A 180 -14.92 15.88 8.97
N LEU A 181 -14.36 15.33 7.90
CA LEU A 181 -13.11 14.59 7.96
C LEU A 181 -11.92 15.54 8.05
N ALA A 182 -10.85 15.08 8.71
CA ALA A 182 -9.56 15.73 8.68
C ALA A 182 -9.12 16.05 7.23
N GLY A 183 -8.51 17.22 7.04
CA GLY A 183 -8.14 17.79 5.75
C GLY A 183 -9.25 18.56 5.05
N SER A 184 -10.47 18.64 5.63
CA SER A 184 -11.47 19.58 5.13
C SER A 184 -11.00 21.03 5.40
N ALA A 185 -11.15 21.89 4.41
CA ALA A 185 -10.66 23.26 4.44
C ALA A 185 -11.72 24.28 4.01
N PHE A 186 -11.62 25.48 4.55
CA PHE A 186 -12.58 26.56 4.37
C PHE A 186 -11.81 27.87 4.20
N LEU A 187 -12.31 28.77 3.35
CA LEU A 187 -11.87 30.16 3.30
C LEU A 187 -12.91 30.99 4.04
N LEU A 188 -12.46 31.70 5.07
CA LEU A 188 -13.31 32.49 5.95
C LEU A 188 -13.11 33.97 5.64
N ASP A 189 -14.19 34.74 5.58
CA ASP A 189 -14.13 36.20 5.70
C ASP A 189 -14.03 36.54 7.20
N ILE A 190 -12.94 37.22 7.58
CA ILE A 190 -12.61 37.58 8.95
C ILE A 190 -12.63 39.09 9.20
N SER A 191 -13.08 39.89 8.23
CA SER A 191 -13.12 41.36 8.31
C SER A 191 -13.84 41.86 9.56
N GLU A 192 -14.94 41.22 9.95
CA GLU A 192 -15.74 41.55 11.15
C GLU A 192 -15.60 40.52 12.30
N SER A 193 -14.65 39.58 12.19
CA SER A 193 -14.54 38.47 13.13
C SER A 193 -13.76 38.79 14.41
N ASP A 194 -14.06 38.07 15.50
CA ASP A 194 -13.25 38.09 16.71
C ASP A 194 -12.05 37.13 16.58
N LYS A 195 -10.90 37.70 16.17
CA LYS A 195 -9.64 36.96 16.04
C LYS A 195 -9.21 36.26 17.33
N THR A 196 -9.59 36.78 18.51
CA THR A 196 -9.27 36.16 19.80
C THR A 196 -10.03 34.85 19.98
N ARG A 197 -11.31 34.81 19.57
CA ARG A 197 -12.12 33.60 19.61
C ARG A 197 -11.62 32.55 18.62
N LEU A 198 -11.17 32.95 17.44
CA LEU A 198 -10.55 32.03 16.47
C LEU A 198 -9.27 31.40 17.03
N LEU A 199 -8.42 32.19 17.70
CA LEU A 199 -7.24 31.68 18.40
C LEU A 199 -7.60 30.70 19.52
N GLU A 200 -8.69 30.94 20.24
CA GLU A 200 -9.19 30.01 21.25
C GLU A 200 -9.62 28.68 20.63
N PHE A 201 -10.31 28.72 19.50
CA PHE A 201 -10.69 27.51 18.75
C PHE A 201 -9.49 26.70 18.26
N GLN A 202 -8.40 27.35 17.83
CA GLN A 202 -7.19 26.62 17.45
C GLN A 202 -6.61 25.85 18.64
N LYS A 203 -6.59 26.48 19.82
CA LYS A 203 -6.08 25.88 21.06
C LYS A 203 -6.96 24.74 21.57
N THR A 204 -8.27 24.97 21.65
CA THR A 204 -9.23 24.09 22.34
C THR A 204 -9.89 23.07 21.42
N GLY A 205 -9.87 23.32 20.11
CA GLY A 205 -10.61 22.58 19.10
C GLY A 205 -12.02 23.14 18.85
N ILE A 206 -12.56 22.85 17.67
CA ILE A 206 -13.90 23.28 17.25
C ILE A 206 -14.91 22.14 17.45
N GLY A 207 -16.06 22.48 18.01
CA GLY A 207 -17.21 21.57 18.11
C GLY A 207 -17.09 20.57 19.25
N GLU A 208 -17.51 19.34 18.98
CA GLU A 208 -17.82 18.34 20.01
C GLU A 208 -16.70 17.33 20.21
N ARG A 209 -16.61 16.80 21.44
CA ARG A 209 -15.71 15.71 21.82
C ARG A 209 -14.22 16.04 21.58
N THR A 210 -13.85 17.31 21.76
CA THR A 210 -12.47 17.79 21.62
C THR A 210 -11.49 17.10 22.57
N HIS A 211 -11.94 16.74 23.77
CA HIS A 211 -11.18 15.94 24.74
C HIS A 211 -10.84 14.52 24.25
N GLU A 212 -11.51 14.00 23.22
CA GLU A 212 -11.18 12.73 22.56
C GLU A 212 -10.23 12.93 21.35
N GLY A 213 -9.83 14.18 21.05
CA GLY A 213 -8.98 14.55 19.93
C GLY A 213 -9.74 14.97 18.66
N PHE A 214 -11.07 15.11 18.71
CA PHE A 214 -11.85 15.69 17.60
C PHE A 214 -11.69 17.22 17.55
N GLY A 215 -12.01 17.83 16.41
CA GLY A 215 -12.08 19.28 16.32
C GLY A 215 -10.74 20.01 16.23
N ARG A 216 -9.60 19.31 16.15
CA ARG A 216 -8.30 19.97 15.98
C ARG A 216 -8.30 20.72 14.66
N CYS A 217 -7.85 21.97 14.68
CA CYS A 217 -7.87 22.84 13.51
C CYS A 217 -6.61 23.70 13.46
N ARG A 218 -6.38 24.31 12.30
CA ARG A 218 -5.34 25.32 12.08
C ARG A 218 -5.87 26.40 11.17
N PHE A 219 -5.63 27.65 11.55
CA PHE A 219 -5.92 28.81 10.73
C PHE A 219 -4.65 29.29 10.02
N GLY A 220 -4.81 29.88 8.83
CA GLY A 220 -3.69 30.46 8.06
C GLY A 220 -2.64 29.42 7.66
N TRP A 221 -3.03 28.15 7.48
CA TRP A 221 -2.07 27.10 7.17
C TRP A 221 -1.58 27.13 5.72
N GLN A 222 -2.42 27.64 4.81
CA GLN A 222 -2.11 27.79 3.39
C GLN A 222 -1.97 29.28 3.08
N ILE A 223 -0.72 29.75 2.94
CA ILE A 223 -0.39 31.18 2.75
C ILE A 223 -0.05 31.48 1.28
N LYS A 224 0.41 30.47 0.52
CA LYS A 224 0.78 30.60 -0.89
C LYS A 224 -0.26 29.96 -1.81
N GLU A 225 -0.43 30.58 -2.98
CA GLU A 225 -1.27 30.03 -4.06
C GLU A 225 -0.68 28.75 -4.66
N ASN A 226 0.65 28.67 -4.75
CA ASN A 226 1.38 27.54 -5.32
C ASN A 226 2.36 26.97 -4.31
N LEU A 227 2.43 25.64 -4.22
CA LEU A 227 3.32 24.91 -3.33
C LEU A 227 4.22 23.97 -4.14
N ASP A 228 5.50 23.95 -3.80
CA ASP A 228 6.47 23.01 -4.36
C ASP A 228 6.38 21.66 -3.65
N LYS A 229 6.31 20.58 -4.42
CA LYS A 229 6.30 19.24 -3.84
C LYS A 229 7.70 18.86 -3.38
N TYR A 230 7.89 18.78 -2.07
CA TYR A 230 9.12 18.29 -1.47
C TYR A 230 9.00 16.78 -1.20
N GLU A 231 9.79 15.98 -1.92
CA GLU A 231 9.96 14.57 -1.60
C GLU A 231 11.21 14.40 -0.75
N ASP A 232 11.05 13.85 0.46
CA ASP A 232 12.19 13.31 1.18
C ASP A 232 12.92 12.35 0.27
N LYS A 233 14.16 12.68 -0.10
CA LYS A 233 15.05 11.64 -0.60
C LYS A 233 15.17 10.65 0.57
N PRO A 234 14.72 9.39 0.44
CA PRO A 234 14.95 8.42 1.49
C PRO A 234 16.45 8.50 1.79
N SER A 235 16.81 8.72 3.07
CA SER A 235 18.20 8.83 3.47
C SER A 235 18.93 7.71 2.76
N ALA A 236 19.79 8.07 1.79
CA ALA A 236 20.42 7.06 0.97
C ALA A 236 21.13 6.16 1.97
N LEU A 237 20.68 4.91 2.09
CA LEU A 237 21.38 3.96 2.94
C LEU A 237 22.80 3.95 2.40
N GLU A 238 23.72 4.52 3.18
CA GLU A 238 25.10 4.63 2.73
C GLU A 238 25.59 3.21 2.51
N LYS A 239 25.98 2.92 1.26
CA LYS A 239 26.51 1.62 0.92
C LYS A 239 27.73 1.39 1.82
N PRO A 240 27.75 0.31 2.62
CA PRO A 240 28.90 0.04 3.47
C PRO A 240 30.18 0.04 2.64
N GLU A 241 31.24 0.65 3.16
CA GLU A 241 32.56 0.63 2.52
C GLU A 241 33.09 -0.81 2.46
N GLY A 242 33.62 -1.20 1.30
CA GLY A 242 34.24 -2.51 1.08
C GLY A 242 33.46 -3.44 0.14
N PRO A 243 34.03 -4.62 -0.16
CA PRO A 243 33.41 -5.59 -1.06
C PRO A 243 32.18 -6.24 -0.43
N VAL A 244 31.21 -6.64 -1.25
CA VAL A 244 30.02 -7.38 -0.80
C VAL A 244 30.46 -8.69 -0.10
N PRO A 245 30.08 -8.91 1.17
CA PRO A 245 30.44 -10.13 1.91
C PRO A 245 29.97 -11.40 1.19
N ASP A 246 30.72 -12.50 1.31
CA ASP A 246 30.43 -13.75 0.58
C ASP A 246 29.01 -14.28 0.84
N LYS A 247 28.53 -14.16 2.09
CA LYS A 247 27.16 -14.59 2.44
C LYS A 247 26.10 -13.73 1.77
N ALA A 248 26.32 -12.42 1.68
CA ALA A 248 25.44 -11.52 0.95
C ALA A 248 25.47 -11.85 -0.55
N ARG A 249 26.64 -12.16 -1.12
CA ARG A 249 26.79 -12.61 -2.51
C ARG A 249 25.97 -13.87 -2.81
N GLU A 250 26.00 -14.85 -1.90
CA GLU A 250 25.22 -16.09 -2.01
C GLU A 250 23.70 -15.81 -2.00
N ILE A 251 23.24 -14.98 -1.06
CA ILE A 251 21.83 -14.59 -0.94
C ILE A 251 21.38 -13.84 -2.19
N LEU A 252 22.14 -12.85 -2.65
CA LEU A 252 21.86 -12.06 -3.84
C LEU A 252 21.80 -12.94 -5.09
N ARG A 253 22.74 -13.88 -5.24
CA ARG A 253 22.72 -14.87 -6.34
C ARG A 253 21.44 -15.71 -6.32
N ALA A 254 21.03 -16.21 -5.16
CA ALA A 254 19.79 -16.97 -5.02
C ALA A 254 18.54 -16.13 -5.38
N LEU A 255 18.51 -14.86 -4.95
CA LEU A 255 17.43 -13.92 -5.27
C LEU A 255 17.35 -13.62 -6.77
N ILE A 256 18.48 -13.35 -7.42
CA ILE A 256 18.56 -13.13 -8.88
C ILE A 256 18.02 -14.35 -9.62
N ILE A 257 18.50 -15.55 -9.30
CA ILE A 257 18.06 -16.80 -9.94
C ILE A 257 16.55 -17.00 -9.75
N ASN A 258 16.02 -16.75 -8.54
CA ASN A 258 14.60 -16.90 -8.26
C ASN A 258 13.75 -15.87 -8.99
N SER A 259 14.22 -14.63 -9.11
CA SER A 259 13.53 -13.57 -9.86
C SER A 259 13.46 -13.93 -11.34
N ILE A 260 14.57 -14.33 -11.95
CA ILE A 260 14.63 -14.80 -13.35
C ILE A 260 13.66 -15.97 -13.56
N LYS A 261 13.67 -16.98 -12.67
CA LYS A 261 12.74 -18.13 -12.73
C LYS A 261 11.28 -17.70 -12.67
N LYS A 262 10.92 -16.73 -11.82
CA LYS A 262 9.55 -16.21 -11.72
C LYS A 262 9.13 -15.54 -13.03
N GLN A 263 9.99 -14.72 -13.61
CA GLN A 263 9.69 -14.01 -14.85
C GLN A 263 9.52 -14.96 -16.03
N VAL A 264 10.35 -16.00 -16.13
CA VAL A 264 10.18 -17.06 -17.13
C VAL A 264 8.79 -17.69 -17.06
N VAL A 265 8.31 -17.95 -15.84
CA VAL A 265 6.96 -18.50 -15.64
C VAL A 265 5.91 -17.49 -16.09
N LEU A 266 6.03 -16.22 -15.73
CA LEU A 266 5.09 -15.18 -16.18
C LEU A 266 5.04 -15.05 -17.70
N THR A 267 6.19 -14.99 -18.37
CA THR A 267 6.27 -14.98 -19.84
C THR A 267 5.59 -16.20 -20.45
N ALA A 268 5.82 -17.40 -19.90
CA ALA A 268 5.16 -18.61 -20.37
C ALA A 268 3.63 -18.56 -20.21
N LEU A 269 3.14 -17.99 -19.10
CA LEU A 269 1.71 -17.83 -18.83
C LEU A 269 1.04 -16.79 -19.72
N ASP A 270 1.77 -15.80 -20.24
CA ASP A 270 1.23 -14.81 -21.16
C ASP A 270 1.26 -15.33 -22.61
N GLU A 271 2.37 -15.93 -23.03
CA GLU A 271 2.54 -16.40 -24.41
C GLU A 271 1.64 -17.60 -24.75
N GLN A 272 1.31 -18.47 -23.79
CA GLN A 272 0.37 -19.56 -24.06
C GLN A 272 -1.06 -19.05 -24.30
N ARG A 273 -1.44 -17.87 -23.78
CA ARG A 273 -2.83 -17.36 -23.84
C ARG A 273 -3.28 -17.07 -25.27
N VAL A 274 -2.36 -16.61 -26.10
CA VAL A 274 -2.67 -16.18 -27.47
C VAL A 274 -2.87 -17.33 -28.46
N PHE A 275 -2.52 -18.56 -28.07
CA PHE A 275 -2.76 -19.73 -28.90
C PHE A 275 -4.24 -20.13 -28.88
N LYS A 276 -4.75 -20.45 -30.07
CA LYS A 276 -6.12 -20.90 -30.35
C LYS A 276 -6.11 -22.35 -30.89
N LYS A 277 -7.27 -23.00 -30.89
CA LYS A 277 -7.45 -24.42 -31.31
C LYS A 277 -6.51 -25.34 -30.52
N ILE A 278 -6.59 -25.23 -29.19
CA ILE A 278 -5.68 -25.88 -28.26
C ILE A 278 -5.72 -27.42 -28.44
N PRO A 279 -4.56 -28.11 -28.44
CA PRO A 279 -4.55 -29.57 -28.56
C PRO A 279 -5.20 -30.27 -27.37
N SER A 280 -5.52 -31.56 -27.53
CA SER A 280 -6.11 -32.36 -26.45
C SER A 280 -5.23 -32.40 -25.19
N ASN A 281 -5.86 -32.38 -24.02
CA ASN A 281 -5.20 -32.43 -22.71
C ASN A 281 -4.16 -33.59 -22.59
N SER A 282 -4.45 -34.74 -23.20
CA SER A 282 -3.53 -35.89 -23.24
C SER A 282 -2.25 -35.64 -24.07
N LEU A 283 -2.34 -34.92 -25.18
CA LEU A 283 -1.18 -34.56 -26.00
C LEU A 283 -0.32 -33.53 -25.27
N ILE A 284 -0.94 -32.51 -24.67
CA ILE A 284 -0.21 -31.48 -23.91
C ILE A 284 0.47 -32.10 -22.68
N GLY A 285 -0.21 -32.97 -21.94
CA GLY A 285 0.38 -33.69 -20.81
C GLY A 285 1.55 -34.58 -21.23
N ARG A 286 1.51 -35.16 -22.43
CA ARG A 286 2.66 -35.90 -22.99
C ARG A 286 3.84 -34.98 -23.30
N LEU A 287 3.59 -33.80 -23.88
CA LEU A 287 4.65 -32.81 -24.15
C LEU A 287 5.30 -32.30 -22.86
N GLU A 288 4.48 -32.03 -21.84
CA GLU A 288 4.91 -31.66 -20.49
C GLU A 288 5.81 -32.74 -19.86
N ALA A 289 5.43 -34.01 -19.98
CA ALA A 289 6.24 -35.12 -19.50
C ALA A 289 7.57 -35.26 -20.25
N ILE A 290 7.57 -35.03 -21.57
CA ILE A 290 8.79 -35.11 -22.40
C ILE A 290 9.80 -34.04 -21.97
N ILE A 291 9.36 -32.81 -21.68
CA ILE A 291 10.30 -31.71 -21.38
C ILE A 291 10.89 -31.78 -19.97
N LYS A 292 10.22 -32.46 -19.02
CA LYS A 292 10.53 -32.40 -17.57
C LYS A 292 11.99 -32.66 -17.21
N ASN A 293 12.74 -33.42 -18.01
CA ASN A 293 14.16 -33.71 -17.81
C ASN A 293 14.99 -33.62 -19.10
N LYS A 294 14.57 -32.83 -20.10
CA LYS A 294 15.27 -32.73 -21.40
C LYS A 294 15.83 -31.33 -21.63
N SER A 295 16.97 -31.27 -22.32
CA SER A 295 17.51 -30.04 -22.91
C SER A 295 16.67 -29.61 -24.12
N GLN A 296 16.92 -28.39 -24.61
CA GLN A 296 16.27 -27.87 -25.81
C GLN A 296 16.49 -28.77 -27.04
N ALA A 297 17.73 -29.24 -27.25
CA ALA A 297 18.05 -30.11 -28.39
C ALA A 297 17.34 -31.46 -28.31
N GLU A 298 17.28 -32.07 -27.12
CA GLU A 298 16.58 -33.32 -26.89
C GLU A 298 15.05 -33.18 -27.02
N PHE A 299 14.51 -32.04 -26.61
CA PHE A 299 13.10 -31.73 -26.80
C PHE A 299 12.76 -31.57 -28.28
N ALA A 300 13.55 -30.79 -29.04
CA ALA A 300 13.37 -30.64 -30.48
C ALA A 300 13.46 -31.99 -31.23
N LYS A 301 14.40 -32.85 -30.84
CA LYS A 301 14.49 -34.23 -31.36
C LYS A 301 13.26 -35.07 -31.02
N ALA A 302 12.72 -34.93 -29.81
CA ALA A 302 11.49 -35.62 -29.42
C ALA A 302 10.26 -35.13 -30.19
N LEU A 303 10.18 -33.83 -30.48
CA LEU A 303 9.12 -33.24 -31.31
C LEU A 303 9.17 -33.77 -32.75
N SER A 304 10.36 -33.92 -33.34
CA SER A 304 10.52 -34.44 -34.70
C SER A 304 10.10 -35.92 -34.84
N GLN A 305 10.14 -36.68 -33.74
CA GLN A 305 9.74 -38.09 -33.68
C GLN A 305 8.26 -38.32 -33.36
N LEU A 306 7.46 -37.26 -33.20
CA LEU A 306 6.02 -37.40 -32.96
C LEU A 306 5.30 -38.04 -34.16
N LYS A 307 4.27 -38.85 -33.88
CA LYS A 307 3.37 -39.41 -34.90
C LYS A 307 2.71 -38.30 -35.71
N LYS A 308 2.42 -38.55 -37.00
CA LYS A 308 1.78 -37.59 -37.91
C LYS A 308 0.54 -36.93 -37.31
N SER A 309 -0.37 -37.73 -36.75
CA SER A 309 -1.59 -37.24 -36.10
C SER A 309 -1.37 -36.27 -34.93
N ALA A 310 -0.22 -36.33 -34.25
CA ALA A 310 0.13 -35.39 -33.20
C ALA A 310 0.73 -34.11 -33.79
N LYS A 311 1.58 -34.23 -34.83
CA LYS A 311 2.13 -33.08 -35.56
C LYS A 311 1.02 -32.23 -36.19
N ASP A 312 0.07 -32.86 -36.88
CA ASP A 312 -1.07 -32.18 -37.50
C ASP A 312 -1.95 -31.41 -36.48
N LYS A 313 -1.97 -31.85 -35.21
CA LYS A 313 -2.69 -31.15 -34.13
C LYS A 313 -1.90 -29.96 -33.60
N LEU A 314 -0.57 -30.03 -33.59
CA LEU A 314 0.28 -28.90 -33.21
C LEU A 314 0.32 -27.84 -34.31
N GLU A 315 0.24 -28.23 -35.57
CA GLU A 315 0.13 -27.30 -36.71
C GLU A 315 -1.21 -26.56 -36.75
N ARG A 316 -2.30 -27.23 -36.35
CA ARG A 316 -3.62 -26.61 -36.24
C ARG A 316 -3.76 -25.60 -35.09
N CYS A 317 -2.93 -25.74 -34.05
CA CYS A 317 -2.89 -24.80 -32.94
C CYS A 317 -1.99 -23.62 -33.33
N THR A 318 -2.53 -22.41 -33.37
CA THR A 318 -1.81 -21.24 -33.89
C THR A 318 -1.97 -20.03 -32.98
N ASN A 319 -0.98 -19.15 -33.00
CA ASN A 319 -1.12 -17.77 -32.55
C ASN A 319 -1.18 -16.85 -33.80
N LYS A 320 -0.94 -15.54 -33.65
CA LYS A 320 -0.94 -14.59 -34.78
C LYS A 320 0.25 -14.77 -35.73
N ASP A 321 1.37 -15.28 -35.22
CA ASP A 321 2.67 -15.20 -35.89
C ASP A 321 3.15 -16.57 -36.42
N GLN A 322 2.75 -17.66 -35.75
CA GLN A 322 3.26 -19.01 -36.03
C GLN A 322 2.35 -20.12 -35.47
N THR A 323 2.59 -21.34 -35.93
CA THR A 323 1.99 -22.55 -35.37
C THR A 323 2.63 -22.93 -34.03
N LEU A 324 1.93 -23.71 -33.21
CA LEU A 324 2.49 -24.23 -31.97
C LEU A 324 3.69 -25.14 -32.26
N ARG A 325 3.69 -25.87 -33.38
CA ARG A 325 4.83 -26.71 -33.77
C ARG A 325 6.11 -25.90 -34.01
N GLU A 326 6.00 -24.82 -34.78
CA GLU A 326 7.12 -23.89 -35.04
C GLU A 326 7.59 -23.27 -33.73
N PHE A 327 6.66 -22.74 -32.93
CA PHE A 327 6.96 -22.14 -31.63
C PHE A 327 7.73 -23.08 -30.70
N LEU A 328 7.27 -24.33 -30.55
CA LEU A 328 7.92 -25.32 -29.68
C LEU A 328 9.33 -25.72 -30.18
N THR A 329 9.61 -25.54 -31.47
CA THR A 329 10.91 -25.91 -32.07
C THR A 329 11.90 -24.76 -32.00
N GLU A 330 11.42 -23.52 -32.20
CA GLU A 330 12.28 -22.34 -32.36
C GLU A 330 12.48 -21.53 -31.08
N LYS A 331 11.50 -21.58 -30.16
CA LYS A 331 11.52 -20.76 -28.95
C LYS A 331 12.79 -21.03 -28.14
N LYS A 332 13.55 -19.97 -27.91
CA LYS A 332 14.69 -19.95 -26.98
C LYS A 332 14.26 -19.22 -25.70
N VAL A 333 14.88 -19.61 -24.58
CA VAL A 333 14.70 -18.93 -23.29
C VAL A 333 16.08 -18.53 -22.73
N PRO A 334 16.83 -17.66 -23.44
CA PRO A 334 18.15 -17.25 -22.97
C PRO A 334 18.01 -16.31 -21.77
N THR A 335 18.85 -16.48 -20.76
CA THR A 335 18.84 -15.62 -19.57
C THR A 335 18.96 -14.14 -19.94
N GLN A 336 19.75 -13.81 -20.96
CA GLN A 336 19.95 -12.44 -21.40
C GLN A 336 18.67 -11.76 -21.90
N SER A 337 17.76 -12.50 -22.54
CA SER A 337 16.48 -11.93 -22.99
C SER A 337 15.61 -11.46 -21.82
N ILE A 338 15.74 -12.13 -20.67
CA ILE A 338 15.03 -11.77 -19.45
C ILE A 338 15.72 -10.56 -18.84
N LEU A 339 17.04 -10.61 -18.66
CA LEU A 339 17.80 -9.50 -18.06
C LEU A 339 17.64 -8.19 -18.84
N ASN A 340 17.66 -8.23 -20.18
CA ASN A 340 17.54 -7.05 -21.03
C ASN A 340 16.13 -6.44 -21.11
N SER A 341 15.13 -7.04 -20.44
CA SER A 341 13.80 -6.44 -20.38
C SER A 341 13.85 -5.10 -19.63
N PRO A 342 13.18 -4.02 -20.12
CA PRO A 342 13.19 -2.71 -19.47
C PRO A 342 12.76 -2.74 -18.00
N ARG A 343 11.94 -3.73 -17.62
CA ARG A 343 11.46 -3.93 -16.24
C ARG A 343 12.53 -4.48 -15.28
N ASN A 344 13.71 -4.84 -15.80
CA ASN A 344 14.74 -5.59 -15.08
C ASN A 344 16.05 -4.82 -14.87
N GLY A 345 16.04 -3.50 -15.04
CA GLY A 345 17.23 -2.67 -14.81
C GLY A 345 17.90 -2.92 -13.45
N ASN A 346 17.11 -3.12 -12.39
CA ASN A 346 17.64 -3.43 -11.05
C ASN A 346 18.32 -4.80 -10.96
N LEU A 347 17.84 -5.80 -11.72
CA LEU A 347 18.48 -7.13 -11.76
C LEU A 347 19.84 -7.08 -12.44
N ILE A 348 19.99 -6.29 -13.52
CA ILE A 348 21.27 -6.08 -14.19
C ILE A 348 22.26 -5.41 -13.24
N LYS A 349 21.83 -4.37 -12.52
CA LYS A 349 22.67 -3.69 -11.51
C LYS A 349 23.16 -4.67 -10.44
N LEU A 350 22.26 -5.47 -9.88
CA LEU A 350 22.60 -6.49 -8.89
C LEU A 350 23.60 -7.52 -9.43
N CYS A 351 23.42 -7.99 -10.67
CA CYS A 351 24.38 -8.89 -11.33
C CYS A 351 25.78 -8.27 -11.41
N GLY A 352 25.88 -6.98 -11.76
CA GLY A 352 27.15 -6.24 -11.79
C GLY A 352 27.78 -6.09 -10.41
N GLU A 353 26.99 -5.83 -9.37
CA GLU A 353 27.51 -5.67 -8.00
C GLU A 353 28.15 -6.93 -7.41
N ILE A 354 27.72 -8.11 -7.87
CA ILE A 354 28.25 -9.39 -7.39
C ILE A 354 29.12 -10.13 -8.42
N ASP A 355 29.44 -9.48 -9.55
CA ASP A 355 30.16 -10.07 -10.70
C ASP A 355 29.57 -11.44 -11.11
N TYR A 356 28.25 -11.50 -11.26
CA TYR A 356 27.54 -12.73 -11.61
C TYR A 356 26.87 -12.61 -12.98
N ALA A 357 27.30 -13.46 -13.92
CA ALA A 357 26.68 -13.64 -15.22
C ALA A 357 25.78 -14.91 -15.22
N PRO A 358 24.45 -14.78 -15.11
CA PRO A 358 23.57 -15.95 -15.00
C PRO A 358 23.41 -16.65 -16.36
N GLY A 359 23.60 -17.98 -16.38
CA GLY A 359 23.46 -18.81 -17.58
C GLY A 359 24.76 -19.07 -18.35
N SER A 360 25.88 -18.45 -17.99
CA SER A 360 27.16 -18.64 -18.69
C SER A 360 27.84 -19.97 -18.36
N ASN A 361 27.61 -20.56 -17.18
CA ASN A 361 28.34 -21.77 -16.72
C ASN A 361 27.62 -22.66 -15.68
N ASP A 362 26.32 -22.47 -15.40
CA ASP A 362 25.64 -23.08 -14.23
C ASP A 362 24.43 -24.00 -14.56
N GLY A 363 24.24 -24.36 -15.84
CA GLY A 363 23.11 -25.16 -16.29
C GLY A 363 21.74 -24.48 -16.06
N LEU A 364 21.73 -23.20 -15.70
CA LEU A 364 20.50 -22.44 -15.45
C LEU A 364 19.66 -22.32 -16.71
N ALA A 365 20.28 -22.09 -17.87
CA ALA A 365 19.57 -21.97 -19.16
C ALA A 365 18.67 -23.19 -19.44
N SER A 366 19.18 -24.41 -19.24
CA SER A 366 18.39 -25.64 -19.39
C SER A 366 17.26 -25.72 -18.37
N LYS A 367 17.51 -25.35 -17.10
CA LYS A 367 16.46 -25.32 -16.06
C LYS A 367 15.38 -24.27 -16.35
N LEU A 368 15.75 -23.11 -16.87
CA LEU A 368 14.81 -22.07 -17.28
C LEU A 368 13.96 -22.53 -18.46
N TYR A 369 14.58 -23.14 -19.47
CA TYR A 369 13.88 -23.73 -20.60
C TYR A 369 12.84 -24.79 -20.17
N GLN A 370 13.25 -25.71 -19.30
CA GLN A 370 12.36 -26.73 -18.73
C GLN A 370 11.20 -26.10 -17.95
N ARG A 371 11.50 -25.10 -17.12
CA ARG A 371 10.50 -24.42 -16.28
C ARG A 371 9.53 -23.60 -17.10
N TYR A 372 10.01 -22.92 -18.14
CA TYR A 372 9.19 -22.19 -19.12
C TYR A 372 8.14 -23.13 -19.71
N PHE A 373 8.57 -24.22 -20.34
CA PHE A 373 7.65 -25.12 -21.04
C PHE A 373 6.76 -25.91 -20.09
N SER A 374 7.24 -26.27 -18.91
CA SER A 374 6.39 -26.89 -17.88
C SER A 374 5.24 -25.96 -17.49
N ALA A 375 5.52 -24.68 -17.25
CA ALA A 375 4.49 -23.68 -16.94
C ALA A 375 3.54 -23.43 -18.12
N PHE A 376 4.10 -23.30 -19.33
CA PHE A 376 3.36 -23.12 -20.58
C PHE A 376 2.34 -24.26 -20.78
N PHE A 377 2.79 -25.52 -20.71
CA PHE A 377 1.94 -26.69 -20.90
C PHE A 377 0.92 -26.86 -19.77
N SER A 378 1.33 -26.69 -18.51
CA SER A 378 0.42 -26.80 -17.37
C SER A 378 -0.73 -25.80 -17.46
N SER A 379 -0.44 -24.55 -17.84
CA SER A 379 -1.44 -23.50 -18.05
C SER A 379 -2.33 -23.78 -19.27
N MET A 380 -1.74 -24.25 -20.38
CA MET A 380 -2.48 -24.62 -21.58
C MET A 380 -3.44 -25.79 -21.32
N ARG A 381 -3.06 -26.77 -20.49
CA ARG A 381 -3.94 -27.89 -20.08
C ARG A 381 -5.15 -27.40 -19.28
N LYS A 382 -4.96 -26.45 -18.38
CA LYS A 382 -6.06 -25.85 -17.60
C LYS A 382 -7.08 -25.20 -18.55
N ARG A 383 -6.62 -24.41 -19.51
CA ARG A 383 -7.49 -23.81 -20.55
C ARG A 383 -8.21 -24.85 -21.40
N ALA A 384 -7.50 -25.87 -21.88
CA ALA A 384 -8.11 -26.94 -22.67
C ALA A 384 -9.20 -27.71 -21.91
N LYS A 385 -9.15 -27.71 -20.57
CA LYS A 385 -10.17 -28.31 -19.71
C LYS A 385 -11.38 -27.38 -19.57
N MET A 386 -11.14 -26.09 -19.32
CA MET A 386 -12.19 -25.06 -19.24
C MET A 386 -12.97 -24.89 -20.55
N GLU A 387 -12.28 -24.89 -21.70
CA GLU A 387 -12.93 -24.80 -23.03
C GLU A 387 -13.81 -26.02 -23.34
N LYS A 388 -13.60 -27.16 -22.67
CA LYS A 388 -14.45 -28.36 -22.78
C LYS A 388 -15.60 -28.40 -21.79
N GLU A 389 -15.46 -27.74 -20.64
CA GLU A 389 -16.49 -27.70 -19.58
C GLU A 389 -17.48 -26.54 -19.80
N GLY A 390 -17.11 -25.53 -20.61
CA GLY A 390 -17.98 -24.43 -21.05
C GLY A 390 -18.61 -24.61 -22.45
N GLN A 391 -18.46 -25.80 -23.04
CA GLN A 391 -19.24 -26.29 -24.19
C GLN A 391 -20.21 -27.35 -23.68
#